data_AF-X1JCJ4-F1
#
_entry.id   AF-X1JCJ4-F1
#
_cell.length_a   1.000
_cell.length_b   1.000
_cell.length_c   1.000
_cell.angle_alpha   90.00
_cell.angle_beta   90.00
_cell.angle_gamma   90.00
#
_symmetry.space_group_name_H-M   'P 1'
#
loop_
_entity.id
_entity.type
_entity.pdbx_description
1 polymer ?
#
loop_
_entity_poly.entity_id
_entity_poly.type
_entity_poly.pdbx_seq_one_letter_code
_entity_poly.pdbx_strand_id
1 'polypeptide(L)'
;MTKQGLAEELTGSDRKSGRNGSRSILGIAYDYGKHGLDSDKALILEYFAAMHRSRQLTWSKGFRKLYLPPEQSDIELAQDKDDPQAELICRIPGPVWDEMIRRNPSMPYALLEVAEKSGGLAVAEFLQAFFDSHPP
;
A
#
# COMPACT_ATOMS: atom_id res chain seq x y z
N MET A 1 -7.90 -11.64 -15.70
CA MET A 1 -8.08 -10.30 -15.11
C MET A 1 -6.76 -9.55 -15.28
N THR A 2 -6.79 -8.37 -15.86
CA THR A 2 -5.59 -7.53 -16.04
C THR A 2 -5.05 -7.04 -14.69
N LYS A 3 -3.75 -6.77 -14.61
CA LYS A 3 -3.03 -6.24 -13.42
C LYS A 3 -3.74 -5.03 -12.76
N GLN A 4 -4.53 -4.29 -13.54
CA GLN A 4 -5.30 -3.12 -13.15
C GLN A 4 -6.55 -3.45 -12.31
N GLY A 5 -7.24 -4.57 -12.58
CA GLY A 5 -8.46 -4.93 -11.84
C GLY A 5 -8.21 -5.28 -10.37
N LEU A 6 -7.02 -5.83 -10.05
CA LEU A 6 -6.62 -6.13 -8.68
C LEU A 6 -6.31 -4.86 -7.87
N ALA A 7 -5.63 -3.90 -8.50
CA ALA A 7 -5.36 -2.61 -7.87
C ALA A 7 -6.69 -1.89 -7.55
N GLU A 8 -7.62 -1.84 -8.52
CA GLU A 8 -8.96 -1.25 -8.31
C GLU A 8 -9.77 -1.98 -7.23
N GLU A 9 -9.67 -3.31 -7.13
CA GLU A 9 -10.32 -4.07 -6.07
C GLU A 9 -9.76 -3.77 -4.67
N LEU A 10 -8.44 -3.57 -4.57
CA LEU A 10 -7.74 -3.30 -3.30
C LEU A 10 -7.86 -1.84 -2.86
N THR A 11 -7.80 -0.88 -3.79
CA THR A 11 -7.75 0.55 -3.47
C THR A 11 -9.09 1.26 -3.63
N GLY A 12 -10.05 0.69 -4.38
CA GLY A 12 -11.33 1.33 -4.68
C GLY A 12 -12.46 1.08 -3.67
N SER A 13 -12.13 0.68 -2.44
CA SER A 13 -13.13 0.40 -1.39
C SER A 13 -13.92 1.66 -0.98
N ASP A 14 -13.28 2.81 -1.08
CA ASP A 14 -13.83 4.17 -0.90
C ASP A 14 -14.86 4.55 -1.99
N ARG A 15 -14.70 4.04 -3.22
CA ARG A 15 -15.62 4.28 -4.34
C ARG A 15 -16.86 3.38 -4.32
N LYS A 16 -16.92 2.39 -3.42
CA LYS A 16 -18.05 1.45 -3.33
C LYS A 16 -19.22 2.09 -2.58
N SER A 17 -20.29 2.41 -3.32
CA SER A 17 -21.59 2.78 -2.74
C SER A 17 -22.43 1.55 -2.43
N GLY A 18 -23.34 1.65 -1.46
CA GLY A 18 -24.35 0.62 -1.26
C GLY A 18 -25.33 0.54 -2.44
N ARG A 19 -26.03 -0.59 -2.57
CA ARG A 19 -27.07 -0.77 -3.60
C ARG A 19 -28.38 -0.10 -3.17
N ASN A 20 -29.23 0.25 -4.13
CA ASN A 20 -30.58 0.81 -3.90
C ASN A 20 -30.59 2.03 -2.96
N GLY A 21 -29.62 2.94 -3.09
CA GLY A 21 -29.54 4.14 -2.24
C GLY A 21 -29.02 3.89 -0.82
N SER A 22 -28.56 2.66 -0.53
CA SER A 22 -27.91 2.37 0.76
C SER A 22 -26.50 2.99 0.82
N ARG A 23 -26.06 3.35 2.03
CA ARG A 23 -24.72 3.88 2.29
C ARG A 23 -23.80 2.75 2.76
N SER A 24 -22.53 2.78 2.33
CA SER A 24 -21.51 1.89 2.89
C SER A 24 -21.11 2.37 4.29
N ILE A 25 -20.44 1.53 5.09
CA ILE A 25 -19.98 1.94 6.42
C ILE A 25 -19.05 3.16 6.38
N LEU A 26 -18.20 3.25 5.36
CA LEU A 26 -17.34 4.42 5.12
C LEU A 26 -18.15 5.66 4.78
N GLY A 27 -19.21 5.51 3.96
CA GLY A 27 -20.16 6.59 3.67
C GLY A 27 -20.89 7.08 4.92
N ILE A 28 -21.35 6.16 5.79
CA ILE A 28 -22.01 6.49 7.06
C ILE A 28 -21.04 7.24 7.99
N ALA A 29 -19.77 6.79 8.07
CA ALA A 29 -18.75 7.47 8.88
C ALA A 29 -18.43 8.89 8.38
N TYR A 30 -18.36 9.06 7.05
CA TYR A 30 -18.17 10.36 6.43
C TYR A 30 -19.35 11.31 6.72
N ASP A 31 -20.58 10.82 6.53
CA ASP A 31 -21.80 11.61 6.79
C ASP A 31 -21.91 11.97 8.27
N TYR A 32 -21.58 11.07 9.19
CA TYR A 32 -21.53 11.36 10.62
C TYR A 32 -20.52 12.48 10.92
N GLY A 33 -19.32 12.45 10.32
CA GLY A 33 -18.33 13.51 10.48
C GLY A 33 -18.81 14.88 9.98
N LYS A 34 -19.67 14.91 8.95
CA LYS A 34 -20.20 16.13 8.36
C LYS A 34 -21.44 16.66 9.07
N HIS A 35 -22.34 15.78 9.50
CA HIS A 35 -23.69 16.12 9.95
C HIS A 35 -23.94 15.83 11.43
N GLY A 36 -23.11 15.01 12.08
CA GLY A 36 -23.20 14.71 13.51
C GLY A 36 -24.46 13.97 13.94
N LEU A 37 -25.09 13.22 13.04
CA LEU A 37 -26.36 12.54 13.32
C LEU A 37 -26.16 11.33 14.25
N ASP A 38 -26.88 11.31 15.38
CA ASP A 38 -26.81 10.21 16.34
C ASP A 38 -27.22 8.85 15.75
N SER A 39 -28.08 8.84 14.72
CA SER A 39 -28.44 7.63 13.99
C SER A 39 -27.24 7.00 13.29
N ASP A 40 -26.38 7.82 12.68
CA ASP A 40 -25.19 7.34 11.99
C ASP A 40 -24.14 6.84 13.01
N LYS A 41 -24.01 7.53 14.16
CA LYS A 41 -23.18 7.07 15.28
C LYS A 41 -23.60 5.68 15.78
N ALA A 42 -24.89 5.45 15.97
CA ALA A 42 -25.41 4.16 16.44
C ALA A 42 -25.06 3.03 15.47
N LEU A 43 -25.23 3.25 14.16
CA LEU A 43 -24.90 2.27 13.12
C LEU A 43 -23.40 1.96 13.08
N ILE A 44 -22.54 2.96 13.27
CA ILE A 44 -21.08 2.77 13.32
C ILE A 44 -20.69 1.90 14.52
N LEU A 45 -21.27 2.16 15.69
CA LEU A 45 -21.00 1.37 16.89
C LEU A 45 -21.49 -0.08 16.75
N GLU A 46 -22.68 -0.28 16.20
CA GLU A 46 -23.22 -1.60 15.89
C GLU A 46 -22.30 -2.36 14.92
N TYR A 47 -21.86 -1.70 13.85
CA TYR A 47 -20.93 -2.29 12.89
C TYR A 47 -19.63 -2.73 13.56
N PHE A 48 -19.02 -1.88 14.40
CA PHE A 48 -17.79 -2.26 15.09
C PHE A 48 -17.98 -3.42 16.07
N ALA A 49 -19.10 -3.45 16.80
CA ALA A 49 -19.42 -4.54 17.71
C ALA A 49 -19.59 -5.87 16.96
N ALA A 50 -20.32 -5.86 15.84
CA ALA A 50 -20.57 -7.05 15.02
C ALA A 50 -19.32 -7.51 14.25
N MET A 51 -18.48 -6.57 13.79
CA MET A 51 -17.29 -6.86 13.00
C MET A 51 -16.05 -7.13 13.85
N HIS A 52 -16.10 -6.92 15.16
CA HIS A 52 -14.99 -7.24 16.04
C HIS A 52 -14.60 -8.74 15.91
N ARG A 53 -13.33 -8.99 15.55
CA ARG A 53 -12.76 -10.33 15.25
C ARG A 53 -13.34 -11.05 14.04
N SER A 54 -14.21 -10.41 13.26
CA SER A 54 -14.62 -10.96 11.98
C SER A 54 -13.47 -10.92 10.97
N ARG A 55 -13.43 -11.90 10.07
CA ARG A 55 -12.36 -12.05 9.08
C ARG A 55 -12.61 -11.09 7.92
N GLN A 56 -11.96 -9.92 7.95
CA GLN A 56 -12.18 -8.84 6.97
C GLN A 56 -11.46 -9.08 5.63
N LEU A 57 -10.31 -9.75 5.67
CA LEU A 57 -9.51 -10.07 4.48
C LEU A 57 -9.46 -11.59 4.32
N THR A 58 -10.20 -12.08 3.33
CA THR A 58 -10.19 -13.49 2.93
C THR A 58 -10.02 -13.59 1.44
N TRP A 59 -9.16 -14.49 1.00
CA TRP A 59 -9.13 -14.89 -0.39
C TRP A 59 -10.43 -15.63 -0.74
N SER A 60 -11.04 -15.26 -1.87
CA SER A 60 -12.06 -16.09 -2.50
C SER A 60 -11.53 -17.52 -2.68
N LYS A 61 -12.42 -18.52 -2.63
CA LYS A 61 -12.03 -19.93 -2.67
C LYS A 61 -11.15 -20.21 -3.90
N GLY A 62 -9.93 -20.68 -3.67
CA GLY A 62 -8.95 -21.01 -4.71
C GLY A 62 -8.14 -19.81 -5.26
N PHE A 63 -8.52 -18.58 -4.95
CA PHE A 63 -7.88 -17.38 -5.51
C PHE A 63 -6.43 -17.21 -5.05
N ARG A 64 -6.14 -17.51 -3.77
CA ARG A 64 -4.76 -17.51 -3.24
C ARG A 64 -3.84 -18.44 -4.05
N LYS A 65 -4.32 -19.64 -4.39
CA LYS A 65 -3.54 -20.65 -5.12
C LYS A 65 -3.22 -20.25 -6.56
N LEU A 66 -4.03 -19.38 -7.17
CA LEU A 66 -3.82 -18.92 -8.54
C LEU A 66 -2.76 -17.83 -8.64
N TYR A 67 -2.61 -16.99 -7.62
CA TYR A 67 -1.81 -15.76 -7.70
C TYR A 67 -0.62 -15.72 -6.74
N LEU A 68 -0.59 -16.57 -5.71
CA LEU A 68 0.49 -16.62 -4.74
C LEU A 68 1.12 -18.01 -4.68
N PRO A 69 2.43 -18.09 -4.40
CA PRO A 69 3.09 -19.34 -4.09
C PRO A 69 2.45 -20.03 -2.86
N PRO A 70 2.77 -21.32 -2.64
CA PRO A 70 2.39 -22.04 -1.43
C PRO A 70 2.68 -21.22 -0.17
N GLU A 71 1.79 -21.33 0.83
CA GLU A 71 1.98 -20.66 2.11
C GLU A 71 3.23 -21.20 2.79
N GLN A 72 4.21 -20.33 3.02
CA GLN A 72 5.36 -20.61 3.86
C GLN A 72 4.97 -20.34 5.32
N SER A 73 5.45 -21.20 6.21
CA SER A 73 5.30 -20.99 7.65
C SER A 73 6.18 -19.84 8.14
N ASP A 74 5.81 -19.23 9.27
CA ASP A 74 6.60 -18.17 9.91
C ASP A 74 8.04 -18.61 10.20
N ILE A 75 8.26 -19.89 10.50
CA ILE A 75 9.59 -20.46 10.72
C ILE A 75 10.41 -20.52 9.43
N GLU A 76 9.78 -20.96 8.33
CA GLU A 76 10.44 -21.01 7.01
C GLU A 76 10.82 -19.60 6.54
N LEU A 77 9.91 -18.63 6.70
CA LEU A 77 10.17 -17.22 6.37
C LEU A 77 11.29 -16.62 7.23
N ALA A 78 11.34 -16.96 8.53
CA ALA A 78 12.39 -16.48 9.43
C ALA A 78 13.76 -17.13 9.16
N GLN A 79 13.77 -18.31 8.53
CA GLN A 79 14.97 -19.05 8.16
C GLN A 79 15.46 -18.70 6.75
N ASP A 80 14.60 -18.17 5.89
CA ASP A 80 14.95 -17.50 4.63
C ASP A 80 15.74 -16.21 4.95
N LYS A 81 17.03 -16.39 5.25
CA LYS A 81 18.00 -15.31 5.34
C LYS A 81 18.45 -14.95 3.94
N ASP A 82 17.93 -13.84 3.44
CA ASP A 82 18.27 -13.21 2.17
C ASP A 82 18.04 -14.12 0.95
N ASP A 83 17.36 -13.60 -0.07
CA ASP A 83 17.39 -14.25 -1.38
C ASP A 83 18.87 -14.42 -1.76
N PRO A 84 19.40 -15.64 -1.99
CA PRO A 84 20.81 -15.82 -2.33
C PRO A 84 21.19 -15.14 -3.66
N GLN A 85 20.20 -14.67 -4.44
CA GLN A 85 20.37 -13.83 -5.62
C GLN A 85 20.20 -12.33 -5.35
N ALA A 86 19.79 -11.91 -4.15
CA ALA A 86 19.66 -10.50 -3.81
C ALA A 86 21.05 -9.87 -3.70
N GLU A 87 21.41 -9.12 -4.73
CA GLU A 87 22.60 -8.28 -4.74
C GLU A 87 22.30 -6.91 -4.15
N LEU A 88 23.11 -6.47 -3.19
CA LEU A 88 23.04 -5.09 -2.69
C LEU A 88 23.62 -4.14 -3.74
N ILE A 89 22.73 -3.46 -4.47
CA ILE A 89 23.13 -2.51 -5.52
C ILE A 89 23.51 -1.12 -4.99
N CYS A 90 22.88 -0.62 -3.92
CA CYS A 90 23.23 0.68 -3.32
C CYS A 90 22.74 0.80 -1.87
N ARG A 91 23.32 1.75 -1.11
CA ARG A 91 22.84 2.17 0.20
C ARG A 91 22.59 3.67 0.18
N ILE A 92 21.40 4.10 0.58
CA ILE A 92 21.03 5.52 0.68
C ILE A 92 20.99 5.89 2.16
N PRO A 93 21.77 6.90 2.60
CA PRO A 93 21.68 7.38 3.98
C PRO A 93 20.27 7.91 4.28
N GLY A 94 19.73 7.58 5.47
CA GLY A 94 18.40 8.03 5.91
C GLY A 94 18.13 9.53 5.72
N PRO A 95 19.04 10.43 6.12
CA PRO A 95 18.85 11.87 5.92
C PRO A 95 18.68 12.28 4.44
N VAL A 96 19.39 11.60 3.52
CA VAL A 96 19.29 11.86 2.07
C VAL A 96 17.92 11.40 1.54
N TRP A 97 17.47 10.23 1.99
CA TRP A 97 16.15 9.70 1.66
C TRP A 97 15.02 10.62 2.15
N ASP A 98 15.09 11.04 3.42
CA ASP A 98 14.08 11.90 4.03
C ASP A 98 14.02 13.26 3.34
N GLU A 99 15.18 13.83 2.97
CA GLU A 99 15.27 15.07 2.20
C GLU A 99 14.60 14.94 0.82
N MET A 100 14.89 13.86 0.09
CA MET A 100 14.33 13.61 -1.23
C MET A 100 12.80 13.49 -1.18
N ILE A 101 12.28 12.70 -0.24
CA ILE A 101 10.82 12.54 -0.06
C ILE A 101 10.16 13.86 0.30
N ARG A 102 10.78 14.64 1.19
CA ARG A 102 10.21 15.93 1.61
C ARG A 102 10.12 16.93 0.46
N ARG A 103 11.11 16.95 -0.43
CA ARG A 103 11.13 17.83 -1.61
C ARG A 103 10.17 17.35 -2.69
N ASN A 104 10.12 16.05 -2.94
CA ASN A 104 9.19 15.48 -3.91
C ASN A 104 8.77 14.05 -3.52
N PRO A 105 7.56 13.88 -2.95
CA PRO A 105 7.05 12.58 -2.51
C PRO A 105 6.88 11.52 -3.60
N SER A 106 6.87 11.91 -4.88
CA SER A 106 6.73 10.97 -6.00
C SER A 106 8.07 10.38 -6.49
N MET A 107 9.19 10.90 -6.01
CA MET A 107 10.54 10.48 -6.43
C MET A 107 10.95 9.04 -6.11
N PRO A 108 10.48 8.40 -5.03
CA PRO A 108 10.84 7.01 -4.74
C PRO A 108 10.56 6.05 -5.90
N TYR A 109 9.50 6.30 -6.68
CA TYR A 109 9.18 5.48 -7.84
C TYR A 109 10.26 5.57 -8.93
N ALA A 110 10.65 6.79 -9.31
CA ALA A 110 11.66 7.02 -10.34
C ALA A 110 13.03 6.46 -9.93
N LEU A 111 13.38 6.61 -8.65
CA LEU A 111 14.61 6.05 -8.10
C LEU A 111 14.65 4.51 -8.18
N LEU A 112 13.53 3.83 -7.89
CA LEU A 112 13.42 2.38 -8.03
C LEU A 112 13.53 1.94 -9.49
N GLU A 113 12.92 2.66 -10.43
CA GLU A 113 13.07 2.35 -11.86
C GLU A 113 14.53 2.47 -12.32
N VAL A 114 15.25 3.50 -11.86
CA VAL A 114 16.68 3.68 -12.18
C VAL A 114 17.50 2.54 -11.60
N ALA A 115 17.21 2.14 -10.36
CA ALA A 115 17.87 1.04 -9.69
C ALA A 115 17.67 -0.29 -10.44
N GLU A 116 16.44 -0.59 -10.87
CA GLU A 116 16.09 -1.83 -11.58
C GLU A 116 16.69 -1.88 -12.99
N LYS A 117 16.69 -0.75 -13.72
CA LYS A 117 17.15 -0.71 -15.12
C LYS A 117 18.66 -0.51 -15.27
N SER A 118 19.29 0.16 -14.31
CA SER A 118 20.63 0.73 -14.50
C SER A 118 21.55 0.59 -13.29
N GLY A 119 21.09 -0.02 -12.20
CA GLY A 119 21.91 -0.41 -11.06
C GLY A 119 22.37 0.76 -10.18
N GLY A 120 23.30 0.48 -9.27
CA GLY A 120 23.68 1.38 -8.19
C GLY A 120 24.38 2.67 -8.62
N LEU A 121 25.17 2.65 -9.69
CA LEU A 121 25.85 3.85 -10.18
C LEU A 121 24.84 4.88 -10.70
N ALA A 122 23.86 4.42 -11.47
CA ALA A 122 22.81 5.28 -12.00
C ALA A 122 21.94 5.88 -10.87
N VAL A 123 21.74 5.14 -9.77
CA VAL A 123 21.09 5.67 -8.56
C VAL A 123 21.88 6.85 -7.97
N ALA A 124 23.20 6.75 -7.88
CA ALA A 124 24.04 7.82 -7.36
C ALA A 124 23.97 9.07 -8.26
N GLU A 125 24.09 8.91 -9.57
CA GLU A 125 23.97 9.99 -10.56
C GLU A 125 22.60 10.67 -10.49
N PHE A 126 21.53 9.87 -10.36
CA PHE A 126 20.18 10.37 -10.22
C PHE A 126 19.99 11.22 -8.96
N LEU A 127 20.48 10.75 -7.81
CA LEU A 127 20.39 11.49 -6.56
C LEU A 127 21.18 12.81 -6.65
N GLN A 128 22.37 12.78 -7.26
CA GLN A 128 23.17 13.97 -7.47
C GLN A 128 22.41 15.00 -8.34
N ALA A 129 21.88 14.57 -9.49
CA ALA A 129 21.10 15.44 -10.37
C ALA A 129 19.83 15.99 -9.70
N PHE A 130 19.18 15.19 -8.85
CA PHE A 130 18.01 15.62 -8.09
C PHE A 130 18.35 16.76 -7.12
N PHE A 131 19.44 16.64 -6.36
CA PHE A 131 19.86 17.68 -5.41
C PHE A 131 20.50 18.89 -6.07
N ASP A 132 21.16 18.73 -7.23
CA ASP A 132 21.70 19.85 -7.99
C ASP A 132 20.58 20.70 -8.63
N SER A 133 19.52 20.06 -9.12
CA SER A 133 18.34 20.75 -9.69
C SER A 133 17.43 21.38 -8.64
N HIS A 134 17.55 20.96 -7.38
CA HIS A 134 16.81 21.50 -6.25
C HIS A 134 17.81 21.84 -5.15
N PRO A 135 18.54 22.97 -5.21
CA PRO A 135 19.38 23.40 -4.10
C PRO A 135 18.55 23.62 -2.81
N PRO A 136 19.17 23.58 -1.62
CA PRO A 136 18.47 23.76 -0.34
C PRO A 136 17.75 25.12 -0.22
#